data_AF-A0A9X6WUH4-F1
#
_entry.id   AF-A0A9X6WUH4-F1
#
_cell.length_a   1.000
_cell.length_b   1.000
_cell.length_c   1.000
_cell.angle_alpha   90.00
_cell.angle_beta   90.00
_cell.angle_gamma   90.00
#
_symmetry.space_group_name_H-M   'P 1'
#
loop_
_entity.id
_entity.type
_entity.pdbx_description
1 polymer ?
#
loop_
_entity_poly.entity_id
_entity_poly.type
_entity_poly.pdbx_seq_one_letter_code
_entity_poly.pdbx_strand_id
1 'polypeptide(L)'
;MNKVLHSDGVNLAVESIQPKIPVSTWKGRVRNKRHAKDQKSLTNSKLNLGFTIRPTPKFNYLKYPDLGIGTSKKNAPEKILEHGLQTATPKIAERLNIELDKVINQTMGG
;
A
#
# COMPACT_ATOMS: atom_id res chain seq x y z
N MET A 1 -14.91 12.10 -5.23
CA MET A 1 -14.09 11.73 -4.05
C MET A 1 -13.96 10.22 -3.82
N ASN A 2 -15.00 9.48 -3.41
CA ASN A 2 -14.87 8.03 -3.15
C ASN A 2 -14.31 7.24 -4.34
N LYS A 3 -14.73 7.57 -5.57
CA LYS A 3 -14.20 6.95 -6.79
C LYS A 3 -12.67 7.07 -6.89
N VAL A 4 -12.12 8.27 -6.68
CA VAL A 4 -10.67 8.54 -6.72
C VAL A 4 -9.93 7.75 -5.66
N LEU A 5 -10.43 7.72 -4.43
CA LEU A 5 -9.83 6.93 -3.35
C LEU A 5 -9.82 5.44 -3.68
N HIS A 6 -10.92 4.93 -4.23
CA HIS A 6 -11.12 3.51 -4.50
C HIS A 6 -10.45 3.01 -5.79
N SER A 7 -10.04 3.92 -6.68
CA SER A 7 -9.20 3.62 -7.85
C SER A 7 -7.77 4.08 -7.63
N ASP A 8 -7.52 5.37 -7.80
CA ASP A 8 -6.20 5.98 -7.88
C ASP A 8 -5.50 5.85 -6.52
N GLY A 9 -6.25 6.09 -5.43
CA GLY A 9 -5.76 5.92 -4.06
C GLY A 9 -5.23 4.51 -3.79
N VAL A 10 -6.03 3.49 -4.10
CA VAL A 10 -5.64 2.08 -3.95
C VAL A 10 -4.42 1.75 -4.81
N ASN A 11 -4.41 2.16 -6.08
CA ASN A 11 -3.32 1.84 -7.01
C ASN A 11 -2.00 2.47 -6.55
N LEU A 12 -2.02 3.77 -6.24
CA LEU A 12 -0.82 4.50 -5.76
C LEU A 12 -0.29 3.93 -4.45
N ALA A 13 -1.16 3.50 -3.54
CA ALA A 13 -0.76 2.84 -2.31
C ALA A 13 -0.08 1.50 -2.59
N VAL A 14 -0.67 0.66 -3.45
CA VAL A 14 -0.07 -0.64 -3.82
C VAL A 14 1.26 -0.44 -4.52
N GLU A 15 1.38 0.48 -5.47
CA GLU A 15 2.62 0.81 -6.18
C GLU A 15 3.72 1.31 -5.25
N SER A 16 3.35 1.99 -4.16
CA SER A 16 4.31 2.50 -3.18
C SER A 16 4.73 1.46 -2.14
N ILE A 17 3.86 0.49 -1.82
CA ILE A 17 4.11 -0.57 -0.82
C ILE A 17 4.83 -1.76 -1.47
N GLN A 18 4.31 -2.27 -2.59
CA GLN A 18 4.71 -3.54 -3.20
C GLN A 18 6.23 -3.65 -3.42
N PRO A 19 6.95 -2.62 -3.92
CA PRO A 19 8.40 -2.71 -4.14
C PRO A 19 9.22 -2.78 -2.84
N LYS A 20 8.66 -2.34 -1.71
CA LYS A 20 9.30 -2.33 -0.39
C LYS A 20 9.21 -3.67 0.33
N ILE A 21 8.41 -4.62 -0.19
CA ILE A 21 8.30 -5.96 0.38
C ILE A 21 9.65 -6.70 0.27
N PRO A 22 10.17 -7.27 1.36
CA PRO A 22 11.47 -7.94 1.34
C PRO A 22 11.41 -9.25 0.53
N VAL A 23 12.53 -9.58 -0.10
CA VAL A 23 12.74 -10.86 -0.80
C VAL A 23 13.63 -11.76 0.03
N SER A 24 13.37 -13.07 0.00
CA SER A 24 14.18 -14.01 0.78
C SER A 24 15.57 -14.17 0.19
N THR A 25 16.60 -13.95 1.00
CA THR A 25 18.01 -14.15 0.65
C THR A 25 18.63 -15.33 1.40
N TRP A 26 19.68 -15.93 0.84
CA TRP A 26 20.49 -16.97 1.47
C TRP A 26 21.96 -16.76 1.07
N LYS A 27 22.86 -16.66 2.06
CA LYS A 27 24.30 -16.37 1.85
C LYS A 27 24.52 -15.18 0.90
N GLY A 28 23.75 -14.10 1.10
CA GLY A 28 23.83 -12.88 0.29
C GLY A 28 23.19 -12.96 -1.11
N ARG A 29 22.60 -14.09 -1.51
CA ARG A 29 21.95 -14.25 -2.82
C ARG A 29 20.43 -14.36 -2.68
N VAL A 30 19.69 -13.72 -3.58
CA VAL A 30 18.23 -13.87 -3.64
C VAL A 30 17.89 -15.32 -4.00
N ARG A 31 16.97 -15.93 -3.23
CA ARG A 31 16.56 -17.31 -3.49
C ARG A 31 15.69 -17.36 -4.75
N ASN A 32 15.93 -18.36 -5.61
CA ASN A 32 15.09 -18.63 -6.78
C ASN A 32 13.74 -19.23 -6.34
N LYS A 33 12.83 -18.37 -5.91
CA LYS A 33 11.48 -18.69 -5.46
C LYS A 33 10.56 -17.55 -5.86
N ARG A 34 9.25 -17.81 -5.93
CA ARG A 34 8.26 -16.75 -6.14
C ARG A 34 8.11 -15.93 -4.85
N HIS A 35 8.55 -14.67 -4.87
CA HIS A 35 8.47 -13.77 -3.72
C HIS A 35 7.12 -13.06 -3.67
N ALA A 36 6.76 -12.55 -2.48
CA ALA A 36 5.56 -11.74 -2.31
C ALA A 36 5.63 -10.44 -3.13
N LYS A 37 6.81 -9.81 -3.17
CA LYS A 37 7.11 -8.60 -3.95
C LYS A 37 6.70 -8.69 -5.41
N ASP A 38 6.81 -9.86 -6.02
CA ASP A 38 6.53 -10.06 -7.45
C ASP A 38 5.14 -10.70 -7.70
N GLN A 39 4.32 -10.81 -6.66
CA GLN A 39 2.99 -11.41 -6.71
C GLN A 39 1.93 -10.42 -6.25
N LYS A 40 0.66 -10.75 -6.48
CA LYS A 40 -0.48 -10.04 -5.89
C LYS A 40 -0.56 -10.32 -4.38
N SER A 41 0.37 -9.76 -3.62
CA SER A 41 0.50 -10.02 -2.18
C SER A 41 -0.41 -9.15 -1.33
N LEU A 42 -0.89 -8.04 -1.87
CA LEU A 42 -1.75 -7.09 -1.19
C LEU A 42 -3.19 -7.21 -1.69
N THR A 43 -4.13 -6.98 -0.79
CA THR A 43 -5.55 -6.81 -1.07
C THR A 43 -6.02 -5.50 -0.45
N ASN A 44 -7.14 -4.99 -0.94
CA ASN A 44 -7.74 -3.76 -0.46
C ASN A 44 -9.18 -3.98 -0.05
N SER A 45 -9.67 -3.14 0.85
CA SER A 45 -11.10 -3.00 1.12
C SER A 45 -11.47 -1.53 1.12
N LYS A 46 -12.66 -1.23 0.61
CA LYS A 46 -13.15 0.12 0.40
C LYS A 46 -13.99 0.54 1.60
N LEU A 47 -13.80 1.77 2.05
CA LEU A 47 -14.58 2.40 3.11
C LEU A 47 -15.15 3.72 2.60
N ASN A 48 -16.13 4.30 3.29
CA ASN A 48 -16.54 5.66 2.98
C ASN A 48 -15.36 6.60 3.27
N LEU A 49 -14.99 7.42 2.28
CA LEU A 49 -13.88 8.36 2.33
C LEU A 49 -12.52 7.70 2.65
N GLY A 50 -12.36 6.41 2.35
CA GLY A 50 -11.10 5.73 2.58
C GLY A 50 -11.00 4.35 1.97
N PHE A 51 -9.85 3.72 2.21
CA PHE A 51 -9.59 2.33 1.88
C PHE A 51 -8.55 1.78 2.86
N THR A 52 -8.47 0.46 2.95
CA THR A 52 -7.40 -0.22 3.69
C THR A 52 -6.62 -1.10 2.74
N ILE A 53 -5.31 -1.21 2.98
CA ILE A 53 -4.43 -2.18 2.31
C ILE A 53 -3.96 -3.18 3.36
N ARG A 54 -4.03 -4.46 3.02
CA ARG A 54 -3.53 -5.53 3.87
C ARG A 54 -2.93 -6.65 3.03
N PRO A 55 -2.05 -7.50 3.59
CA PRO A 55 -1.64 -8.70 2.92
C PRO A 55 -2.83 -9.63 2.65
N THR A 56 -2.80 -10.33 1.52
CA THR A 56 -3.75 -11.43 1.25
C THR A 56 -3.53 -12.59 2.22
N PRO A 57 -4.50 -13.52 2.39
CA PRO A 57 -4.34 -14.66 3.29
C PRO A 57 -3.06 -15.47 3.05
N LYS A 58 -2.70 -15.70 1.78
CA LYS A 58 -1.45 -16.41 1.39
C LYS A 58 -0.18 -15.70 1.88
N PHE A 59 -0.22 -14.37 1.95
CA PHE A 59 0.92 -13.53 2.32
C PHE A 59 0.73 -12.86 3.68
N ASN A 60 -0.19 -13.38 4.52
CA ASN A 60 -0.49 -12.80 5.83
C ASN A 60 0.72 -12.82 6.78
N TYR A 61 1.74 -13.61 6.46
CA TYR A 61 3.00 -13.61 7.18
C TYR A 61 3.78 -12.29 7.06
N LEU A 62 3.47 -11.41 6.10
CA LEU A 62 4.11 -10.11 5.99
C LEU A 62 3.84 -9.20 7.20
N LYS A 63 2.77 -9.44 7.97
CA LYS A 63 2.50 -8.70 9.22
C LYS A 63 3.56 -8.93 10.29
N TYR A 64 4.24 -10.08 10.28
CA TYR A 64 5.22 -10.42 11.32
C TYR A 64 6.46 -9.51 11.27
N PRO A 65 7.17 -9.37 10.12
CA PRO A 65 8.24 -8.38 10.01
C PRO A 65 7.74 -6.94 10.08
N ASP A 66 6.57 -6.64 9.50
CA ASP A 66 6.01 -5.29 9.47
C ASP A 66 5.72 -4.73 10.87
N LEU A 67 5.21 -5.57 11.78
CA LEU A 67 4.88 -5.21 13.16
C LEU A 67 5.96 -5.63 14.18
N GLY A 68 7.02 -6.32 13.76
CA GLY A 68 8.04 -6.85 14.66
C GLY A 68 7.48 -7.85 15.68
N ILE A 69 6.64 -8.81 15.24
CA ILE A 69 6.00 -9.80 16.12
C ILE A 69 6.39 -11.24 15.77
N GLY A 70 6.12 -12.19 16.67
CA GLY A 70 6.42 -13.61 16.46
C GLY A 70 7.92 -13.89 16.40
N THR A 71 8.39 -14.52 15.32
CA THR A 71 9.83 -14.77 15.10
C THR A 71 10.63 -13.47 14.89
N SER A 72 9.96 -12.37 14.55
CA SER A 72 10.58 -11.06 14.33
C SER A 72 10.66 -10.19 15.59
N LYS A 73 10.20 -10.66 16.76
CA LYS A 73 10.07 -9.87 18.00
C LYS A 73 11.36 -9.22 18.54
N LYS A 74 12.52 -9.70 18.10
CA LYS A 74 13.84 -9.16 18.50
C LYS A 74 14.42 -8.20 17.46
N ASN A 75 13.71 -7.97 16.35
CA ASN A 75 14.11 -7.07 15.28
C ASN A 75 13.26 -5.80 15.34
N ALA A 76 13.79 -4.69 14.83
CA ALA A 76 12.98 -3.50 14.61
C ALA A 76 11.85 -3.81 13.59
N PRO A 77 10.61 -3.34 13.81
CA PRO A 77 9.53 -3.47 12.84
C PRO A 77 9.90 -2.82 11.51
N GLU A 78 9.66 -3.51 10.40
CA GLU A 78 10.02 -3.01 9.06
C GLU A 78 9.09 -1.88 8.58
N LYS A 79 7.85 -1.80 9.11
CA LYS A 79 6.87 -0.73 8.82
C LYS A 79 6.67 -0.48 7.31
N ILE A 80 6.76 -1.54 6.50
CA ILE A 80 6.62 -1.53 5.04
C ILE A 80 5.29 -0.92 4.64
N LEU A 81 4.19 -1.34 5.27
CA LEU A 81 2.85 -0.86 4.94
C LEU A 81 2.70 0.62 5.29
N GLU A 82 3.12 1.01 6.49
CA GLU A 82 3.09 2.39 6.98
C GLU A 82 3.92 3.32 6.08
N HIS A 83 5.19 2.98 5.85
CA HIS A 83 6.09 3.78 5.03
C HIS A 83 5.63 3.84 3.58
N GLY A 84 5.09 2.76 3.03
CA GLY A 84 4.52 2.73 1.68
C GLY A 84 3.32 3.67 1.56
N LEU A 85 2.40 3.65 2.53
CA LEU A 85 1.26 4.57 2.57
C LEU A 85 1.70 6.03 2.72
N GLN A 86 2.63 6.33 3.64
CA GLN A 86 3.17 7.68 3.80
C GLN A 86 3.76 8.24 2.50
N THR A 87 4.41 7.38 1.70
CA THR A 87 4.95 7.77 0.39
C THR A 87 3.85 8.04 -0.63
N ALA A 88 2.73 7.31 -0.57
CA ALA A 88 1.61 7.47 -1.48
C ALA A 88 0.72 8.67 -1.14
N THR A 89 0.56 8.99 0.15
CA THR A 89 -0.35 10.04 0.67
C THR A 89 -0.29 11.35 -0.11
N PRO A 90 0.87 12.01 -0.35
CA PRO A 90 0.89 13.28 -1.07
C PRO A 90 0.32 13.17 -2.50
N LYS A 91 0.63 12.08 -3.22
CA LYS A 91 0.10 11.85 -4.58
C LYS A 91 -1.40 11.62 -4.58
N ILE A 92 -1.91 10.92 -3.57
CA ILE A 92 -3.34 10.68 -3.40
C ILE A 92 -4.05 12.01 -3.09
N ALA A 93 -3.49 12.83 -2.19
CA ALA A 93 -4.03 14.14 -1.85
C ALA A 93 -4.08 15.08 -3.07
N GLU A 94 -3.02 15.12 -3.87
CA GLU A 94 -2.99 15.88 -5.13
C GLU A 94 -4.11 15.43 -6.07
N ARG A 95 -4.31 14.12 -6.23
CA ARG A 95 -5.35 13.58 -7.10
C ARG A 95 -6.76 13.92 -6.62
N LEU A 96 -6.95 13.95 -5.30
CA LEU A 96 -8.21 14.37 -4.69
C LEU A 96 -8.48 15.85 -4.90
N ASN A 97 -7.46 16.71 -4.75
CA ASN A 97 -7.59 18.15 -4.98
C ASN A 97 -7.97 18.44 -6.44
N ILE A 98 -7.29 17.81 -7.40
CA ILE A 98 -7.61 17.96 -8.83
C ILE A 98 -9.07 17.60 -9.11
N GLU A 99 -9.58 16.52 -8.51
CA GLU A 99 -10.97 16.11 -8.73
C GLU A 99 -11.96 17.03 -8.00
N LEU A 100 -11.60 17.52 -6.82
CA LEU A 100 -12.40 18.49 -6.09
C LEU A 100 -12.56 19.79 -6.87
N ASP A 101 -11.47 20.34 -7.40
CA ASP A 101 -11.46 21.56 -8.20
C ASP A 101 -12.36 21.44 -9.44
N LYS A 102 -12.34 20.27 -10.12
CA LYS A 102 -13.24 20.00 -11.25
C LYS A 102 -14.70 20.05 -10.84
N VAL A 103 -15.05 19.41 -9.73
CA VAL A 103 -16.44 19.38 -9.23
C VAL A 103 -16.87 20.81 -8.89
N ILE A 104 -16.03 21.56 -8.17
CA ILE A 104 -16.29 22.97 -7.81
C ILE A 104 -16.57 23.81 -9.06
N ASN A 105 -15.71 23.73 -10.07
CA ASN A 105 -15.86 24.48 -11.32
C ASN A 105 -17.13 24.11 -12.09
N GLN A 106 -17.53 22.83 -12.07
CA GLN A 106 -18.78 22.38 -12.69
C GLN A 106 -20.02 22.90 -11.95
N THR A 107 -19.97 22.99 -10.61
CA THR A 107 -21.11 23.46 -9.81
C THR A 107 -21.25 24.98 -9.74
N MET A 108 -20.16 25.74 -9.85
CA MET A 108 -20.18 27.21 -9.72
C MET A 108 -20.10 27.96 -11.07
N GLY A 109 -19.66 27.29 -12.14
CA GLY A 109 -19.56 27.86 -13.49
C GLY A 109 -20.71 27.48 -14.44
N GLY A 110 -21.80 26.91 -13.90
CA GLY A 110 -23.00 26.51 -14.62
C GLY A 110 -24.19 27.40 -14.34
#